data_AF-A0A7W4YU45-F1
#
_entry.id   AF-A0A7W4YU45-F1
#
_cell.length_a   1.000
_cell.length_b   1.000
_cell.length_c   1.000
_cell.angle_alpha   90.00
_cell.angle_beta   90.00
_cell.angle_gamma   90.00
#
_symmetry.space_group_name_H-M   'P 1'
#
loop_
_entity.id
_entity.type
_entity.pdbx_description
1 polymer ?
#
loop_
_entity_poly.entity_id
_entity_poly.type
_entity_poly.pdbx_seq_one_letter_code
_entity_poly.pdbx_strand_id
1 'polypeptide(L)'
;MKGDDASLNDELFHQAVELVHQHRAASTALIQRHLRVGWRAAEALLQRMAAETMAVRKMQNGLYLYIHGPIGEELARLTAFAQEVLSALTTDRIDADQLRAAALRHGLAKEATVSARCGDRCVCATLFEFPVVCFRPSTEVAGR
;
A
#
# COMPACT_ATOMS: atom_id res chain seq x y z
N MET A 1 -12.04 14.32 29.67
CA MET A 1 -12.65 13.00 29.35
C MET A 1 -12.73 12.71 27.84
N LYS A 2 -11.98 13.38 26.95
CA LYS A 2 -12.06 13.16 25.49
C LYS A 2 -11.00 12.18 24.95
N GLY A 3 -10.00 11.84 25.77
CA GLY A 3 -8.89 10.94 25.41
C GLY A 3 -9.29 9.46 25.48
N ASP A 4 -10.02 9.06 26.52
CA ASP A 4 -10.38 7.66 26.75
C ASP A 4 -11.32 7.09 25.68
N ASP A 5 -12.28 7.88 25.20
CA ASP A 5 -13.18 7.48 24.10
C ASP A 5 -12.44 7.33 22.76
N ALA A 6 -11.42 8.16 22.51
CA ALA A 6 -10.62 8.09 21.30
C ALA A 6 -9.74 6.82 21.30
N SER A 7 -9.09 6.52 22.43
CA SER A 7 -8.31 5.28 22.56
C SER A 7 -9.17 4.03 22.46
N LEU A 8 -10.37 4.02 23.07
CA LEU A 8 -11.30 2.90 22.95
C LEU A 8 -11.77 2.70 21.50
N ASN A 9 -12.00 3.79 20.75
CA ASN A 9 -12.36 3.72 19.34
C ASN A 9 -11.20 3.20 18.46
N ASP A 10 -9.96 3.56 18.77
CA ASP A 10 -8.79 3.05 18.06
C ASP A 10 -8.48 1.57 18.39
N GLU A 11 -8.69 1.14 19.64
CA GLU A 11 -8.60 -0.27 20.03
C GLU A 11 -9.66 -1.11 19.30
N LEU A 12 -10.92 -0.66 19.28
CA LEU A 12 -12.00 -1.31 18.54
C LEU A 12 -11.70 -1.38 17.04
N PHE A 13 -11.07 -0.35 16.49
CA PHE A 13 -10.64 -0.33 15.10
C PHE A 13 -9.56 -1.37 14.81
N HIS A 14 -8.52 -1.46 15.64
CA HIS A 14 -7.48 -2.48 15.49
C HIS A 14 -8.05 -3.89 15.57
N GLN A 15 -8.93 -4.16 16.55
CA GLN A 15 -9.61 -5.45 16.67
C GLN A 15 -10.46 -5.78 15.43
N ALA A 16 -11.14 -4.79 14.85
CA ALA A 16 -11.91 -4.99 13.63
C ALA A 16 -11.02 -5.34 12.43
N VAL A 17 -9.87 -4.67 12.29
CA VAL A 17 -8.88 -4.95 11.23
C VAL A 17 -8.36 -6.38 11.36
N GLU A 18 -7.91 -6.77 12.55
CA GLU A 18 -7.44 -8.13 12.83
C GLU A 18 -8.50 -9.18 12.51
N LEU A 19 -9.75 -8.94 12.93
CA LEU A 19 -10.87 -9.84 12.67
C LEU A 19 -11.13 -10.04 11.16
N VAL A 20 -11.13 -8.95 10.39
CA VAL A 20 -11.31 -9.00 8.93
C VAL A 20 -10.18 -9.79 8.28
N HIS A 21 -8.94 -9.62 8.74
CA HIS A 21 -7.80 -10.40 8.27
C HIS A 21 -7.91 -11.89 8.59
N GLN A 22 -8.25 -12.22 9.84
CA GLN A 22 -8.40 -13.60 10.32
C GLN A 22 -9.47 -14.36 9.53
N HIS A 23 -10.63 -13.73 9.30
CA HIS A 23 -11.75 -14.36 8.59
C HIS A 23 -11.69 -14.22 7.07
N ARG A 24 -10.75 -13.43 6.55
CA ARG A 24 -10.62 -13.08 5.15
C ARG A 24 -11.93 -12.59 4.52
N ALA A 25 -12.71 -11.84 5.29
CA ALA A 25 -14.02 -11.37 4.90
C ALA A 25 -14.31 -10.01 5.54
N ALA A 26 -15.02 -9.14 4.82
CA ALA A 26 -15.42 -7.83 5.29
C ALA A 26 -16.94 -7.70 5.20
N SER A 27 -17.64 -7.75 6.34
CA SER A 27 -19.09 -7.52 6.39
C SER A 27 -19.51 -6.96 7.74
N THR A 28 -20.58 -6.16 7.76
CA THR A 28 -21.11 -5.61 9.01
C THR A 28 -21.52 -6.72 9.98
N ALA A 29 -22.14 -7.80 9.48
CA ALA A 29 -22.52 -8.96 10.27
C ALA A 29 -21.33 -9.63 10.98
N LEU A 30 -20.18 -9.75 10.30
CA LEU A 30 -18.95 -10.28 10.88
C LEU A 30 -18.51 -9.44 12.09
N ILE A 31 -18.40 -8.12 11.89
CA ILE A 31 -17.97 -7.17 12.94
C ILE A 31 -18.96 -7.17 14.10
N GLN A 32 -20.26 -7.08 13.84
CA GLN A 32 -21.30 -7.07 14.87
C GLN A 32 -21.24 -8.32 15.75
N ARG A 33 -21.08 -9.50 15.15
CA ARG A 33 -21.10 -10.78 15.88
C ARG A 33 -19.89 -10.93 16.81
N HIS A 34 -18.70 -10.54 16.34
CA HIS A 34 -17.46 -10.79 17.08
C HIS A 34 -17.10 -9.66 18.03
N LEU A 35 -17.36 -8.40 17.67
CA LEU A 35 -17.08 -7.25 18.54
C LEU A 35 -18.30 -6.83 19.39
N ARG A 36 -19.46 -7.47 19.18
CA ARG A 36 -20.71 -7.19 19.91
C ARG A 36 -21.15 -5.72 19.84
N VAL A 37 -20.89 -5.08 18.70
CA VAL A 37 -21.28 -3.68 18.43
C VAL A 37 -22.57 -3.59 17.62
N GLY A 38 -23.23 -2.43 17.68
CA GLY A 38 -24.39 -2.15 16.83
C GLY A 38 -24.03 -1.99 15.36
N TRP A 39 -25.04 -2.11 14.48
CA TRP A 39 -24.85 -2.03 13.02
C TRP A 39 -24.15 -0.73 12.57
N ARG A 40 -24.54 0.43 13.11
CA ARG A 40 -23.93 1.72 12.76
C ARG A 40 -22.44 1.78 13.10
N ALA A 41 -22.05 1.24 14.25
CA ALA A 41 -20.65 1.18 14.66
C ALA A 41 -19.86 0.21 13.77
N ALA A 42 -20.43 -0.96 13.46
CA ALA A 42 -19.82 -1.90 12.53
C ALA A 42 -19.64 -1.32 11.12
N GLU A 43 -20.63 -0.58 10.62
CA GLU A 43 -20.52 0.10 9.33
C GLU A 43 -19.43 1.19 9.39
N ALA A 44 -19.40 2.02 10.44
CA ALA A 44 -18.39 3.06 10.61
C ALA A 44 -16.97 2.47 10.64
N LEU A 45 -16.77 1.34 11.32
CA LEU A 45 -15.48 0.64 11.35
C LEU A 45 -15.05 0.18 9.94
N LEU A 46 -15.96 -0.39 9.15
CA LEU A 46 -15.67 -0.81 7.78
C LEU A 46 -15.45 0.37 6.82
N GLN A 47 -16.20 1.47 6.99
CA GLN A 47 -15.99 2.70 6.23
C GLN A 47 -14.61 3.30 6.53
N ARG A 48 -14.25 3.38 7.81
CA ARG A 48 -12.92 3.81 8.26
C ARG A 48 -11.84 2.90 7.69
N MET A 49 -12.03 1.58 7.76
CA MET A 49 -11.08 0.61 7.23
C MET A 49 -10.88 0.76 5.71
N ALA A 50 -11.94 1.03 4.96
CA ALA A 50 -11.86 1.27 3.52
C ALA A 50 -11.21 2.61 3.15
N ALA A 51 -11.17 3.57 4.07
CA ALA A 51 -10.53 4.86 3.89
C ALA A 51 -9.06 4.87 4.32
N GLU A 52 -8.75 4.19 5.43
CA GLU A 52 -7.43 4.21 6.07
C GLU A 52 -6.54 3.03 5.66
N THR A 53 -7.12 1.95 5.13
CA THR A 53 -6.38 0.73 4.79
C THR A 53 -6.72 0.24 3.39
N MET A 54 -5.86 -0.59 2.82
CA MET A 54 -6.14 -1.31 1.57
C MET A 54 -6.80 -2.68 1.78
N ALA A 55 -7.02 -3.09 3.04
CA ALA A 55 -7.56 -4.41 3.37
C ALA A 55 -9.04 -4.56 2.99
N VAL A 56 -9.77 -3.45 2.85
CA VAL A 56 -11.19 -3.46 2.55
C VAL A 56 -11.53 -2.41 1.50
N ARG A 57 -12.43 -2.76 0.59
CA ARG A 57 -12.99 -1.82 -0.39
C ARG A 57 -14.51 -1.83 -0.33
N LYS A 58 -15.11 -0.64 -0.28
CA LYS A 58 -16.56 -0.47 -0.42
C LYS A 58 -16.95 -0.58 -1.90
N MET A 59 -17.93 -1.42 -2.19
CA MET A 59 -18.49 -1.65 -3.52
C MET A 59 -19.69 -0.73 -3.77
N GLN A 60 -20.05 -0.54 -5.05
CA GLN A 60 -21.19 0.30 -5.46
C GLN A 60 -22.54 -0.20 -4.93
N ASN A 61 -22.67 -1.50 -4.70
CA ASN A 61 -23.86 -2.12 -4.12
C ASN A 61 -23.93 -2.01 -2.58
N GLY A 62 -23.01 -1.28 -1.95
CA GLY A 62 -22.96 -1.08 -0.50
C GLY A 62 -22.29 -2.21 0.28
N LEU A 63 -21.83 -3.28 -0.38
CA LEU A 63 -21.06 -4.36 0.25
C LEU A 63 -19.59 -3.98 0.41
N TYR A 64 -18.89 -4.70 1.28
CA TYR A 64 -17.46 -4.57 1.49
C TYR A 64 -16.75 -5.82 0.96
N LEU A 65 -15.67 -5.62 0.23
CA LEU A 65 -14.79 -6.67 -0.26
C LEU A 65 -13.51 -6.65 0.56
N TYR A 66 -13.12 -7.80 1.10
CA TYR A 66 -11.80 -7.99 1.68
C TYR A 66 -10.77 -8.16 0.56
N ILE A 67 -9.72 -7.36 0.59
CA ILE A 67 -8.60 -7.38 -0.35
C ILE A 67 -7.38 -7.87 0.44
N HIS A 68 -6.87 -9.05 0.09
CA HIS A 68 -5.70 -9.65 0.74
C HIS A 68 -4.82 -10.39 -0.23
N GLY A 69 -3.58 -10.56 0.20
CA GLY A 69 -2.58 -11.39 -0.42
C GLY A 69 -1.60 -10.54 -1.21
N PRO A 70 -0.82 -11.14 -2.11
CA PRO A 70 0.20 -10.43 -2.86
C PRO A 70 -0.35 -9.21 -3.60
N ILE A 71 -1.62 -9.27 -4.04
CA ILE A 71 -2.29 -8.14 -4.71
C ILE A 71 -2.53 -6.96 -3.76
N GLY A 72 -2.98 -7.20 -2.53
CA GLY A 72 -3.23 -6.12 -1.56
C GLY A 72 -1.93 -5.42 -1.13
N GLU A 73 -0.88 -6.21 -0.90
CA GLU A 73 0.45 -5.71 -0.56
C GLU A 73 1.10 -4.96 -1.73
N GLU A 74 0.97 -5.50 -2.95
CA GLU A 74 1.45 -4.84 -4.17
C GLU A 74 0.73 -3.51 -4.42
N LEU A 75 -0.61 -3.49 -4.29
CA LEU A 75 -1.39 -2.26 -4.41
C LEU A 75 -0.99 -1.23 -3.36
N ALA A 76 -0.78 -1.64 -2.10
CA ALA A 76 -0.33 -0.74 -1.04
C ALA A 76 1.04 -0.12 -1.38
N ARG A 77 2.01 -0.92 -1.85
CA ARG A 77 3.33 -0.44 -2.29
C ARG A 77 3.22 0.56 -3.46
N LEU A 78 2.40 0.25 -4.46
CA LEU A 78 2.17 1.13 -5.61
C LEU A 78 1.50 2.44 -5.22
N THR A 79 0.46 2.40 -4.39
CA THR A 79 -0.25 3.60 -3.94
C THR A 79 0.64 4.48 -3.06
N ALA A 80 1.42 3.90 -2.15
CA ALA A 80 2.35 4.66 -1.31
C ALA A 80 3.41 5.39 -2.15
N PHE A 81 3.98 4.72 -3.14
CA PHE A 81 4.91 5.36 -4.08
C PHE A 81 4.23 6.45 -4.91
N ALA A 82 3.02 6.23 -5.41
CA ALA A 82 2.27 7.24 -6.15
C ALA A 82 2.02 8.50 -5.32
N GLN A 83 1.74 8.37 -4.02
CA GLN A 83 1.59 9.51 -3.12
C GLN A 83 2.89 10.31 -2.97
N GLU A 84 4.05 9.65 -2.89
CA GLU A 84 5.35 10.33 -2.87
C GLU A 84 5.59 11.11 -4.18
N VAL A 85 5.29 10.51 -5.33
CA VAL A 85 5.39 11.18 -6.64
C VAL A 85 4.48 12.40 -6.71
N LEU A 86 3.20 12.25 -6.33
CA LEU A 86 2.23 13.34 -6.33
C LEU A 86 2.66 14.46 -5.38
N SER A 87 3.21 14.12 -4.22
CA SER A 87 3.76 15.11 -3.28
C SER A 87 4.95 15.86 -3.89
N ALA A 88 5.90 15.17 -4.53
CA ALA A 88 7.01 15.83 -5.22
C ALA A 88 6.52 16.78 -6.32
N LEU A 89 5.51 16.37 -7.10
CA LEU A 89 4.90 17.20 -8.14
C LEU A 89 4.28 18.49 -7.60
N THR A 90 3.77 18.52 -6.37
CA THR A 90 3.24 19.77 -5.78
C THR A 90 4.31 20.85 -5.61
N THR A 91 5.59 20.48 -5.58
CA THR A 91 6.71 21.41 -5.45
C THR A 91 7.32 21.83 -6.79
N ASP A 92 6.75 21.38 -7.92
CA ASP A 92 7.21 21.61 -9.30
C ASP A 92 8.69 21.24 -9.56
N ARG A 93 9.25 20.37 -8.70
CA ARG A 93 10.61 19.85 -8.81
C ARG A 93 10.57 18.34 -8.61
N ILE A 94 10.81 17.60 -9.69
CA ILE A 94 10.98 16.16 -9.63
C ILE A 94 12.47 15.85 -9.50
N ASP A 95 12.89 15.41 -8.32
CA ASP A 95 14.22 14.88 -8.10
C ASP A 95 14.24 13.36 -8.38
N ALA A 96 15.01 12.96 -9.40
CA ALA A 96 15.12 11.57 -9.81
C ALA A 96 15.74 10.68 -8.72
N ASP A 97 16.63 11.20 -7.89
CA ASP A 97 17.28 10.43 -6.82
C ASP A 97 16.31 10.22 -5.66
N GLN A 98 15.50 11.22 -5.34
CA GLN A 98 14.41 11.09 -4.37
C GLN A 98 13.42 9.99 -4.80
N LEU A 99 13.01 9.98 -6.08
CA LEU A 99 12.09 8.98 -6.61
C LEU A 99 12.70 7.58 -6.62
N ARG A 100 13.98 7.43 -6.95
CA ARG A 100 14.68 6.14 -6.87
C ARG A 100 14.72 5.63 -5.44
N ALA A 101 15.06 6.48 -4.48
CA ALA A 101 15.06 6.13 -3.06
C ALA A 101 13.65 5.72 -2.58
N ALA A 102 12.60 6.43 -3.02
CA ALA A 102 11.22 6.07 -2.74
C ALA A 102 10.84 4.69 -3.30
N ALA A 103 11.20 4.41 -4.55
CA ALA A 103 10.93 3.13 -5.18
C ALA A 103 11.63 1.95 -4.46
N LEU A 104 12.84 2.16 -3.93
CA LEU A 104 13.52 1.18 -3.09
C LEU A 104 12.80 0.97 -1.76
N ARG A 105 12.43 2.06 -1.06
CA ARG A 105 11.71 1.99 0.23
C ARG A 105 10.40 1.22 0.12
N HIS A 106 9.66 1.43 -0.95
CA HIS A 106 8.40 0.73 -1.22
C HIS A 106 8.59 -0.63 -1.89
N GLY A 107 9.83 -1.11 -2.06
CA GLY A 107 10.12 -2.42 -2.64
C GLY A 107 9.76 -2.56 -4.12
N LEU A 108 9.50 -1.46 -4.83
CA LEU A 108 9.17 -1.44 -6.25
C LEU A 108 10.41 -1.58 -7.14
N ALA A 109 11.58 -1.21 -6.62
CA ALA A 109 12.85 -1.34 -7.30
C ALA A 109 13.90 -2.04 -6.43
N LYS A 110 14.97 -2.51 -7.08
CA LYS A 110 16.20 -3.00 -6.45
C LYS A 110 17.41 -2.37 -7.12
N GLU A 111 18.41 -2.04 -6.32
CA GLU A 111 19.73 -1.68 -6.85
C GLU A 111 20.46 -2.93 -7.32
N ALA A 112 21.06 -2.82 -8.50
CA ALA A 112 21.91 -3.85 -9.08
C ALA A 112 23.15 -3.19 -9.65
N THR A 113 24.32 -3.60 -9.18
CA THR A 113 25.58 -3.22 -9.83
C THR A 113 25.74 -4.08 -11.08
N VAL A 114 25.82 -3.44 -12.23
CA VAL A 114 26.03 -4.11 -13.51
C VAL A 114 27.43 -3.79 -14.02
N SER A 115 28.12 -4.82 -14.52
CA SER A 115 29.47 -4.72 -15.08
C SER A 115 29.48 -4.75 -16.62
N ALA A 116 28.32 -4.96 -17.23
CA ALA A 116 28.14 -4.97 -18.68
C ALA A 116 26.73 -4.47 -19.05
N ARG A 117 26.54 -4.17 -20.34
CA ARG A 117 25.23 -3.75 -20.88
C ARG A 117 24.19 -4.83 -20.61
N CYS A 118 23.08 -4.45 -20.00
CA CYS A 118 21.97 -5.38 -19.72
C CYS A 118 20.98 -5.55 -20.88
N GLY A 119 21.32 -5.05 -22.07
CA GLY A 119 20.52 -5.13 -23.28
C GLY A 119 20.69 -3.89 -24.17
N ASP A 120 20.05 -3.92 -25.34
CA ASP A 120 20.22 -2.88 -26.37
C ASP A 120 19.69 -1.51 -25.94
N ARG A 121 18.66 -1.48 -25.09
CA ARG A 121 18.06 -0.25 -24.53
C ARG A 121 18.69 0.22 -23.22
N CYS A 122 19.84 -0.34 -22.83
CA CYS A 122 20.53 0.04 -21.61
C CYS A 122 21.08 1.47 -21.72
N VAL A 123 20.43 2.42 -21.04
CA VAL A 123 20.86 3.84 -21.02
C VAL A 123 22.19 4.03 -20.29
N CYS A 124 22.50 3.17 -19.31
CA CYS A 124 23.74 3.23 -18.54
C CYS A 124 24.98 3.08 -19.42
N ALA A 125 24.88 2.36 -20.54
CA ALA A 125 25.98 2.13 -21.48
C ALA A 125 26.36 3.37 -22.30
N THR A 126 25.45 4.34 -22.40
CA THR A 126 25.62 5.55 -23.22
C THR A 126 26.18 6.71 -22.40
N LEU A 127 26.05 6.66 -21.07
CA LEU A 127 26.30 7.79 -20.19
C LEU A 127 27.43 7.55 -19.17
N PHE A 128 27.92 6.31 -19.01
CA PHE A 128 28.85 5.94 -17.92
C PHE A 128 29.82 4.82 -18.32
N GLU A 129 30.95 4.73 -17.60
CA GLU A 129 31.88 3.60 -17.65
C GLU A 129 31.49 2.53 -16.61
N PHE A 130 31.58 1.26 -16.98
CA PHE A 130 31.24 0.14 -16.09
C PHE A 130 32.36 -0.13 -15.06
N PRO A 131 32.02 -0.58 -13.83
CA PRO A 131 30.69 -0.95 -13.33
C PRO A 131 29.82 0.24 -12.89
N VAL A 132 28.50 0.10 -13.03
CA VAL A 132 27.53 1.15 -12.69
C VAL A 132 26.39 0.60 -11.84
N VAL A 133 25.88 1.43 -10.93
CA VAL A 133 24.67 1.13 -10.16
C VAL A 133 23.44 1.42 -11.02
N CYS A 134 22.57 0.43 -11.15
CA CYS A 134 21.33 0.51 -11.91
C CYS A 134 20.15 0.15 -11.02
N PHE A 135 18.99 0.74 -11.28
CA PHE A 135 17.75 0.44 -10.56
C PHE A 135 16.87 -0.42 -11.45
N ARG A 136 16.49 -1.61 -10.98
CA ARG A 136 15.60 -2.53 -11.71
C ARG A 136 14.26 -2.68 -11.01
N PRO A 137 13.15 -2.87 -11.74
CA PRO A 137 11.89 -3.25 -11.13
C PRO A 137 12.05 -4.53 -10.29
N SER A 138 11.42 -4.57 -9.12
CA SER A 138 11.33 -5.79 -8.33
C SER A 138 10.54 -6.84 -9.11
N THR A 139 11.02 -8.09 -9.10
CA THR A 139 10.42 -9.24 -9.79
C THR A 139 8.97 -9.54 -9.38
N GLU A 140 8.52 -9.02 -8.24
CA GLU A 140 7.13 -9.10 -7.78
C GLU A 140 6.17 -8.18 -8.56
N VAL A 141 6.68 -7.11 -9.19
CA VAL A 141 5.90 -6.16 -10.01
C VAL A 141 6.00 -6.50 -11.50
N ALA A 142 7.05 -7.23 -11.90
CA ALA A 142 7.32 -7.61 -13.29
C ALA A 142 6.64 -8.93 -13.71
N GLY A 143 5.94 -9.60 -12.79
CA GLY A 143 5.28 -10.88 -13.00
C GLY A 143 3.83 -10.76 -13.48
N ARG A 144 3.59 -10.10 -14.62
CA ARG A 144 2.40 -10.33 -15.44
C ARG A 144 2.59 -9.86 -16.87
#